data_AF-A0A4S9LP68-F1
#
_entry.id   AF-A0A4S9LP68-F1
#
_cell.length_a   1.000
_cell.length_b   1.000
_cell.length_c   1.000
_cell.angle_alpha   90.00
_cell.angle_beta   90.00
_cell.angle_gamma   90.00
#
_symmetry.space_group_name_H-M   'P 1'
#
loop_
_entity.id
_entity.type
_entity.pdbx_description
1 polymer ?
#
loop_
_entity_poly.entity_id
_entity_poly.type
_entity_poly.pdbx_seq_one_letter_code
_entity_poly.pdbx_strand_id
1 'polypeptide(L)'
;MAVINQPLITTPPEQSRSEPSTQDSPVMESKTEPLVDSITDDLSNVALSTKNFDNLTENKFNYLTNEEAFVVNLDDLCDSFLLTGESNYVADSKISAANNEDFTKTKAFVNKLEDNLDTKLSRANSVKKKCTNCGDTAPNSHCAGCHQAPNIDGSLHVSVQYCGRECQKAHWPIHRKECKNLQARKALFRAGSLLQEMWYTIRRESFDTAVVRVEELDGALLVYEGDYNVEPAMREGGFYRKFPEAIFENKEDAESCLSLLYCNDTLNHMHQVVEWLLKGKWTANPSSNICKKITECLVKVITPARPTRYARDEWDLDWIHHILKAVLPSGEIYAIDLTGAQYGWYEPIIHWAKYMERCKQVITPTKEGDPLGTMARTMLSALFSDARDDRTDTQRAIPMCGECLKLQFNQAFAGSRERYTSGYNLLRLPQLAFQEAEEEILSMAKQVTRDSAEKIDELFPLIMGHTHNANQTMIKHPEMPKGQLLAYHLIKLAATFNGDWERDAITGRLVPVSMQRMAEGNEYLDKLQSGTLPEQKAWSDMTLLYE
;
A
#
# COMPACT_ATOMS: atom_id res chain seq x y z
N MET A 1 54.12 22.44 -12.52
CA MET A 1 55.02 21.82 -11.52
C MET A 1 54.49 20.43 -11.26
N ALA A 2 55.21 19.43 -11.77
CA ALA A 2 54.89 18.03 -11.65
C ALA A 2 55.42 17.48 -10.32
N VAL A 3 54.64 16.64 -9.65
CA VAL A 3 55.14 15.67 -8.67
C VAL A 3 54.47 14.33 -8.96
N ILE A 4 55.33 13.37 -9.30
CA ILE A 4 55.06 11.95 -9.53
C ILE A 4 55.58 11.22 -8.28
N ASN A 5 54.89 10.15 -7.84
CA ASN A 5 55.42 8.90 -7.26
C ASN A 5 54.22 8.04 -6.82
N GLN A 6 53.77 7.08 -7.65
CA GLN A 6 54.13 5.66 -7.72
C GLN A 6 53.53 4.74 -6.62
N PRO A 7 53.08 3.52 -6.99
CA PRO A 7 52.16 2.69 -6.20
C PRO A 7 52.87 1.52 -5.49
N LEU A 8 52.28 1.03 -4.40
CA LEU A 8 52.69 -0.23 -3.75
C LEU A 8 51.82 -1.39 -4.22
N ILE A 9 52.48 -2.36 -4.83
CA ILE A 9 51.99 -3.69 -5.19
C ILE A 9 52.21 -4.60 -3.97
N THR A 10 51.18 -5.34 -3.56
CA THR A 10 51.32 -6.53 -2.71
C THR A 10 50.50 -7.67 -3.29
N THR A 11 51.19 -8.72 -3.73
CA THR A 11 50.64 -10.02 -4.15
C THR A 11 50.30 -10.91 -2.94
N PRO A 12 49.43 -11.93 -3.11
CA PRO A 12 48.79 -12.68 -2.02
C PRO A 12 49.53 -13.98 -1.68
N PRO A 13 49.20 -14.66 -0.56
CA PRO A 13 49.47 -16.07 -0.42
C PRO A 13 48.21 -16.94 -0.52
N GLU A 14 48.28 -17.86 -1.48
CA GLU A 14 48.01 -19.30 -1.38
C GLU A 14 46.67 -19.83 -0.84
N GLN A 15 45.98 -20.50 -1.76
CA GLN A 15 44.92 -21.47 -1.56
C GLN A 15 45.44 -22.73 -0.87
N SER A 16 44.69 -23.25 0.11
CA SER A 16 44.68 -24.68 0.45
C SER A 16 43.24 -25.19 0.41
N ARG A 17 42.98 -26.08 -0.56
CA ARG A 17 41.80 -26.95 -0.63
C ARG A 17 41.83 -27.95 0.53
N SER A 18 40.68 -28.16 1.17
CA SER A 18 40.34 -29.42 1.85
C SER A 18 38.87 -29.74 1.62
N GLU A 19 38.63 -30.97 1.17
CA GLU A 19 37.35 -31.60 0.84
C GLU A 19 36.40 -31.77 2.05
N PRO A 20 35.09 -32.02 1.81
CA PRO A 20 34.09 -32.07 2.87
C PRO A 20 34.03 -33.45 3.53
N SER A 21 34.12 -33.46 4.86
CA SER A 21 33.82 -34.61 5.71
C SER A 21 32.33 -34.63 6.03
N THR A 22 31.66 -35.69 5.58
CA THR A 22 30.37 -36.17 6.06
C THR A 22 30.50 -36.63 7.51
N GLN A 23 29.73 -36.03 8.42
CA GLN A 23 29.40 -36.64 9.71
C GLN A 23 27.95 -36.37 10.08
N ASP A 24 27.25 -37.47 10.27
CA ASP A 24 25.93 -37.60 10.87
C ASP A 24 25.80 -36.81 12.17
N SER A 25 24.63 -36.22 12.37
CA SER A 25 24.20 -35.78 13.70
C SER A 25 22.79 -36.27 14.00
N PRO A 26 22.52 -36.57 15.29
CA PRO A 26 21.48 -37.48 15.69
C PRO A 26 20.14 -36.79 15.96
N VAL A 27 19.10 -37.58 15.78
CA VAL A 27 17.72 -37.36 16.21
C VAL A 27 17.69 -36.89 17.68
N MET A 28 17.20 -35.67 17.89
CA MET A 28 16.84 -35.15 19.22
C MET A 28 15.32 -35.09 19.33
N GLU A 29 14.78 -35.92 20.22
CA GLU A 29 13.41 -35.83 20.73
C GLU A 29 13.18 -34.49 21.44
N SER A 30 12.14 -33.75 21.03
CA SER A 30 11.55 -32.65 21.81
C SER A 30 10.16 -33.09 22.28
N LYS A 31 10.02 -33.53 23.54
CA LYS A 31 9.52 -32.73 24.67
C LYS A 31 8.22 -31.95 24.38
N THR A 32 7.12 -32.61 24.71
CA THR A 32 5.87 -32.11 25.33
C THR A 32 5.69 -30.60 25.43
N GLU A 33 4.74 -30.07 24.67
CA GLU A 33 4.09 -28.78 24.86
C GLU A 33 3.06 -28.84 26.01
N PRO A 34 2.88 -27.76 26.79
CA PRO A 34 1.76 -27.63 27.71
C PRO A 34 0.49 -27.14 26.99
N LEU A 35 -0.60 -27.86 27.21
CA LEU A 35 -1.97 -27.49 26.89
C LEU A 35 -2.29 -26.07 27.40
N VAL A 36 -2.62 -25.16 26.49
CA VAL A 36 -3.26 -23.89 26.82
C VAL A 36 -4.77 -24.12 26.78
N ASP A 37 -5.38 -24.32 27.96
CA ASP A 37 -6.83 -24.33 28.11
C ASP A 37 -7.39 -22.93 27.83
N SER A 38 -7.86 -22.70 26.60
CA SER A 38 -8.74 -21.59 26.30
C SER A 38 -10.11 -21.90 26.87
N ILE A 39 -10.47 -21.23 27.96
CA ILE A 39 -11.84 -21.22 28.47
C ILE A 39 -12.70 -20.46 27.45
N THR A 40 -13.31 -21.21 26.54
CA THR A 40 -14.61 -20.89 25.96
C THR A 40 -15.66 -21.30 26.98
N ASP A 41 -16.38 -20.34 27.56
CA ASP A 41 -17.64 -20.66 28.23
C ASP A 41 -18.69 -19.55 28.04
N ASP A 42 -19.86 -20.05 27.67
CA ASP A 42 -21.21 -19.62 28.00
C ASP A 42 -21.83 -18.40 27.32
N LEU A 43 -22.44 -18.70 26.17
CA LEU A 43 -23.76 -18.19 25.81
C LEU A 43 -24.79 -19.31 26.01
N SER A 44 -25.54 -19.25 27.11
CA SER A 44 -26.82 -19.96 27.23
C SER A 44 -27.86 -19.04 27.89
N ASN A 45 -29.08 -19.16 27.37
CA ASN A 45 -30.36 -18.56 27.81
C ASN A 45 -30.79 -17.24 27.16
N VAL A 46 -31.48 -17.32 26.01
CA VAL A 46 -32.87 -16.85 25.89
C VAL A 46 -33.65 -17.81 24.99
N ALA A 47 -34.76 -18.30 25.53
CA ALA A 47 -35.65 -19.27 24.92
C ALA A 47 -36.56 -18.69 23.83
N LEU A 48 -36.97 -19.60 22.94
CA LEU A 48 -37.97 -19.55 21.89
C LEU A 48 -39.21 -18.68 22.18
N SER A 49 -39.56 -17.83 21.21
CA SER A 49 -40.94 -17.48 20.92
C SER A 49 -41.15 -17.43 19.41
N THR A 50 -41.75 -18.50 18.90
CA THR A 50 -42.30 -18.61 17.55
C THR A 50 -43.56 -17.75 17.44
N LYS A 51 -43.54 -16.73 16.58
CA LYS A 51 -44.77 -16.19 15.99
C LYS A 51 -44.55 -15.87 14.51
N ASN A 52 -45.29 -16.61 13.70
CA ASN A 52 -45.67 -16.27 12.33
C ASN A 52 -46.13 -14.81 12.25
N PHE A 53 -45.64 -14.09 11.25
CA PHE A 53 -46.42 -13.05 10.58
C PHE A 53 -46.00 -13.04 9.11
N ASP A 54 -46.88 -13.62 8.30
CA ASP A 54 -47.07 -13.26 6.92
C ASP A 54 -47.51 -11.79 6.82
N ASN A 55 -47.19 -11.20 5.66
CA ASN A 55 -47.77 -10.02 5.02
C ASN A 55 -47.12 -8.63 5.20
N LEU A 56 -46.98 -8.00 4.03
CA LEU A 56 -46.83 -6.58 3.70
C LEU A 56 -45.38 -6.05 3.80
N THR A 57 -44.76 -5.45 2.77
CA THR A 57 -45.34 -4.67 1.67
C THR A 57 -44.33 -4.60 0.51
N GLU A 58 -44.79 -4.83 -0.71
CA GLU A 58 -44.10 -4.44 -1.94
C GLU A 58 -43.89 -2.92 -1.95
N ASN A 59 -42.64 -2.46 -1.98
CA ASN A 59 -42.31 -1.11 -2.41
C ASN A 59 -41.68 -1.20 -3.80
N LYS A 60 -42.54 -1.16 -4.82
CA LYS A 60 -42.16 -0.90 -6.21
C LYS A 60 -41.67 0.55 -6.32
N PHE A 61 -40.36 0.74 -6.45
CA PHE A 61 -39.85 1.93 -7.12
C PHE A 61 -39.88 1.69 -8.62
N ASN A 62 -40.95 2.17 -9.27
CA ASN A 62 -40.96 2.42 -10.70
C ASN A 62 -40.19 3.72 -10.95
N TYR A 63 -38.93 3.61 -11.38
CA TYR A 63 -38.33 4.65 -12.21
C TYR A 63 -38.25 4.12 -13.65
N LEU A 64 -39.06 4.74 -14.50
CA LEU A 64 -38.89 4.74 -15.94
C LEU A 64 -37.62 5.52 -16.28
N THR A 65 -36.65 4.85 -16.90
CA THR A 65 -35.89 5.38 -18.03
C THR A 65 -35.60 4.22 -18.97
N ASN A 66 -36.40 4.08 -20.03
CA ASN A 66 -35.95 3.41 -21.25
C ASN A 66 -34.88 4.32 -21.87
N GLU A 67 -33.64 4.21 -21.40
CA GLU A 67 -32.50 4.51 -22.24
C GLU A 67 -32.23 3.22 -23.01
N GLU A 68 -32.37 3.29 -24.34
CA GLU A 68 -31.81 2.29 -25.22
C GLU A 68 -30.31 2.25 -24.93
N ALA A 69 -29.86 1.25 -24.17
CA ALA A 69 -28.45 1.01 -23.96
C ALA A 69 -27.82 0.77 -25.34
N PHE A 70 -27.09 1.77 -25.82
CA PHE A 70 -26.33 1.68 -27.05
C PHE A 70 -25.17 0.72 -26.78
N VAL A 71 -25.40 -0.58 -27.00
CA VAL A 71 -24.36 -1.61 -26.86
C VAL A 71 -23.44 -1.47 -28.07
N VAL A 72 -22.44 -0.61 -27.95
CA VAL A 72 -21.32 -0.57 -28.89
C VAL A 72 -20.52 -1.84 -28.69
N ASN A 73 -20.38 -2.65 -29.74
CA ASN A 73 -19.45 -3.76 -29.73
C ASN A 73 -18.03 -3.19 -29.78
N LEU A 74 -17.33 -3.21 -28.63
CA LEU A 74 -15.97 -2.66 -28.49
C LEU A 74 -14.94 -3.40 -29.36
N ASP A 75 -15.22 -4.64 -29.73
CA ASP A 75 -14.32 -5.45 -30.57
C ASP A 75 -14.28 -4.95 -32.02
N ASP A 76 -15.44 -4.57 -32.57
CA ASP A 76 -15.55 -4.04 -33.94
C ASP A 76 -14.79 -2.70 -34.14
N LEU A 77 -14.50 -1.98 -33.06
CA LEU A 77 -13.80 -0.69 -33.09
C LEU A 77 -12.28 -0.80 -32.86
N CYS A 78 -11.80 -1.90 -32.26
CA CYS A 78 -10.42 -2.02 -31.79
C CYS A 78 -9.53 -2.92 -32.66
N ASP A 79 -10.07 -3.61 -33.67
CA ASP A 79 -9.38 -4.69 -34.41
C ASP A 79 -8.27 -4.26 -35.39
N SER A 80 -8.02 -2.95 -35.58
CA SER A 80 -7.09 -2.49 -36.62
C SER A 80 -5.59 -2.58 -36.30
N PHE A 81 -5.16 -2.93 -35.07
CA PHE A 81 -3.76 -2.70 -34.66
C PHE A 81 -2.92 -3.95 -34.34
N LEU A 82 -3.51 -5.07 -33.89
CA LEU A 82 -2.74 -6.24 -33.45
C LEU A 82 -2.01 -7.00 -34.58
N LEU A 83 -2.31 -6.70 -35.84
CA LEU A 83 -1.72 -7.35 -37.01
C LEU A 83 -0.54 -6.57 -37.64
N THR A 84 -0.15 -5.41 -37.10
CA THR A 84 0.93 -4.57 -37.68
C THR A 84 2.06 -4.24 -36.71
N GLY A 85 2.25 -5.05 -35.67
CA GLY A 85 3.32 -4.90 -34.68
C GLY A 85 4.75 -5.14 -35.21
N GLU A 86 5.11 -4.63 -36.38
CA GLU A 86 6.50 -4.32 -36.72
C GLU A 86 6.78 -2.89 -36.24
N SER A 87 7.12 -2.76 -34.96
CA SER A 87 7.70 -1.54 -34.43
C SER A 87 9.07 -1.31 -35.06
N ASN A 88 9.19 -0.30 -35.92
CA ASN A 88 10.47 0.16 -36.49
C ASN A 88 11.31 0.92 -35.45
N TYR A 89 11.59 0.32 -34.29
CA TYR A 89 12.65 0.75 -33.40
C TYR A 89 13.89 -0.12 -33.63
N VAL A 90 14.66 0.23 -34.66
CA VAL A 90 16.04 -0.24 -34.80
C VAL A 90 16.91 0.63 -33.91
N ALA A 91 17.14 0.18 -32.68
CA ALA A 91 18.21 0.73 -31.84
C ALA A 91 19.55 0.16 -32.33
N ASP A 92 20.22 0.91 -33.19
CA ASP A 92 21.62 0.65 -33.56
C ASP A 92 22.51 1.13 -32.40
N SER A 93 22.92 0.21 -31.52
CA SER A 93 23.98 0.49 -30.54
C SER A 93 24.90 -0.71 -30.39
N LYS A 94 25.97 -0.72 -31.18
CA LYS A 94 27.20 -1.44 -30.85
C LYS A 94 27.86 -0.75 -29.66
N ILE A 95 27.93 -1.40 -28.50
CA ILE A 95 28.96 -1.10 -27.50
C ILE A 95 29.58 -2.38 -26.95
N SER A 96 30.92 -2.33 -26.95
CA SER A 96 31.88 -3.24 -26.37
C SER A 96 31.68 -3.46 -24.86
N ALA A 97 31.78 -4.72 -24.45
CA ALA A 97 31.88 -5.13 -23.07
C ALA A 97 33.07 -4.46 -22.35
N ALA A 98 32.80 -3.78 -21.25
CA ALA A 98 33.79 -3.42 -20.24
C ALA A 98 33.16 -3.63 -18.85
N ASN A 99 33.63 -4.69 -18.19
CA ASN A 99 33.76 -4.95 -16.75
C ASN A 99 32.91 -4.11 -15.79
N ASN A 100 31.85 -4.72 -15.22
CA ASN A 100 31.29 -4.32 -13.94
C ASN A 100 32.00 -5.11 -12.82
N GLU A 101 32.77 -4.39 -11.99
CA GLU A 101 33.23 -4.90 -10.71
C GLU A 101 32.10 -4.82 -9.67
N ASP A 102 32.04 -5.89 -8.90
CA ASP A 102 31.13 -6.20 -7.81
C ASP A 102 31.21 -5.18 -6.66
N PHE A 103 30.08 -4.52 -6.35
CA PHE A 103 29.91 -3.65 -5.19
C PHE A 103 28.83 -4.20 -4.25
N THR A 104 29.16 -5.27 -3.52
CA THR A 104 28.35 -5.78 -2.41
C THR A 104 28.84 -5.22 -1.07
N LYS A 105 28.38 -4.02 -0.70
CA LYS A 105 28.33 -3.55 0.70
C LYS A 105 27.07 -2.72 0.95
N THR A 106 25.94 -3.41 1.06
CA THR A 106 24.69 -2.82 1.56
C THR A 106 24.80 -2.67 3.08
N LYS A 107 24.95 -1.43 3.57
CA LYS A 107 24.73 -1.10 4.98
C LYS A 107 23.23 -1.24 5.26
N ALA A 108 22.83 -2.32 5.93
CA ALA A 108 21.47 -2.44 6.44
C ALA A 108 21.26 -1.40 7.54
N PHE A 109 20.45 -0.38 7.25
CA PHE A 109 19.86 0.48 8.28
C PHE A 109 18.77 -0.32 8.99
N VAL A 110 19.17 -1.08 10.01
CA VAL A 110 18.22 -1.64 10.97
C VAL A 110 17.90 -0.54 11.97
N ASN A 111 16.72 0.05 11.85
CA ASN A 111 16.14 0.92 12.86
C ASN A 111 15.82 0.11 14.12
N LYS A 112 16.80 -0.01 15.03
CA LYS A 112 16.56 -0.37 16.43
C LYS A 112 15.90 0.82 17.14
N LEU A 113 14.61 1.05 16.91
CA LEU A 113 13.87 2.10 17.61
C LEU A 113 13.12 1.63 18.87
N GLU A 114 13.00 0.32 19.15
CA GLU A 114 12.08 -0.12 20.23
C GLU A 114 12.73 -0.71 21.50
N ASP A 115 14.00 -1.11 21.53
CA ASP A 115 14.62 -1.62 22.77
C ASP A 115 15.17 -0.54 23.72
N ASN A 116 15.15 0.74 23.31
CA ASN A 116 15.76 1.82 24.10
C ASN A 116 14.75 2.79 24.74
N LEU A 117 13.44 2.64 24.48
CA LEU A 117 12.42 3.50 25.08
C LEU A 117 12.12 3.14 26.54
N ASP A 118 12.29 1.87 26.94
CA ASP A 118 12.08 1.44 28.33
C ASP A 118 13.20 1.92 29.29
N THR A 119 14.38 2.27 28.76
CA THR A 119 15.55 2.55 29.62
C THR A 119 15.76 4.05 29.90
N LYS A 120 15.38 4.95 28.99
CA LYS A 120 15.68 6.40 29.11
C LYS A 120 14.60 7.26 29.78
N LEU A 121 13.42 6.72 30.10
CA LEU A 121 12.38 7.44 30.85
C LEU A 121 12.51 7.32 32.39
N SER A 122 13.61 6.77 32.90
CA SER A 122 13.68 6.23 34.27
C SER A 122 14.28 7.14 35.35
N ARG A 123 14.51 8.45 35.10
CA ARG A 123 15.11 9.34 36.12
C ARG A 123 14.32 10.56 36.56
N ALA A 124 13.03 10.65 36.22
CA ALA A 124 12.09 11.58 36.84
C ALA A 124 11.07 10.79 37.66
N ASN A 125 11.16 10.88 38.99
CA ASN A 125 10.18 10.39 39.97
C ASN A 125 9.42 9.12 39.58
N SER A 126 9.96 7.96 39.95
CA SER A 126 9.25 6.67 39.89
C SER A 126 7.95 6.76 40.71
N VAL A 127 6.86 7.16 40.04
CA VAL A 127 5.52 7.07 40.58
C VAL A 127 5.29 5.58 40.78
N LYS A 128 5.35 5.13 42.05
CA LYS A 128 5.10 3.73 42.41
C LYS A 128 3.77 3.32 41.78
N LYS A 129 3.84 2.41 40.82
CA LYS A 129 2.66 1.96 40.08
C LYS A 129 1.74 1.23 41.07
N LYS A 130 0.45 1.58 41.09
CA LYS A 130 -0.53 1.03 42.03
C LYS A 130 -1.50 0.11 41.30
N CYS A 131 -1.96 -0.94 41.97
CA CYS A 131 -3.07 -1.74 41.50
C CYS A 131 -4.32 -0.85 41.36
N THR A 132 -4.94 -0.85 40.18
CA THR A 132 -6.10 -0.01 39.88
C THR A 132 -7.33 -0.41 40.69
N ASN A 133 -7.40 -1.66 41.19
CA ASN A 133 -8.51 -2.14 42.00
C ASN A 133 -8.33 -1.89 43.51
N CYS A 134 -7.26 -2.42 44.12
CA CYS A 134 -7.06 -2.37 45.57
C CYS A 134 -6.12 -1.25 46.06
N GLY A 135 -5.38 -0.59 45.16
CA GLY A 135 -4.44 0.47 45.51
C GLY A 135 -3.05 0.00 45.98
N ASP A 136 -2.81 -1.31 46.08
CA ASP A 136 -1.51 -1.87 46.48
C ASP A 136 -0.37 -1.40 45.56
N THR A 137 0.81 -1.20 46.15
CA THR A 137 1.97 -0.58 45.47
C THR A 137 2.87 -1.55 44.69
N ALA A 138 2.47 -2.82 44.60
CA ALA A 138 3.23 -3.87 43.91
C ALA A 138 2.37 -4.71 42.95
N PRO A 139 1.70 -4.08 41.96
CA PRO A 139 1.01 -4.86 40.93
C PRO A 139 2.02 -5.65 40.09
N ASN A 140 1.66 -6.89 39.74
CA ASN A 140 2.52 -7.83 38.98
C ASN A 140 1.99 -8.09 37.56
N SER A 141 0.83 -7.54 37.21
CA SER A 141 0.15 -7.80 35.94
C SER A 141 -0.49 -6.53 35.39
N HIS A 142 -0.73 -6.53 34.09
CA HIS A 142 -1.42 -5.47 33.38
C HIS A 142 -2.64 -6.03 32.64
N CYS A 143 -3.60 -5.16 32.29
CA CYS A 143 -4.67 -5.56 31.41
C CYS A 143 -4.11 -5.85 30.00
N ALA A 144 -4.09 -7.11 29.58
CA ALA A 144 -3.60 -7.51 28.25
C ALA A 144 -4.32 -6.81 27.09
N GLY A 145 -5.58 -6.41 27.28
CA GLY A 145 -6.36 -5.73 26.26
C GLY A 145 -5.89 -4.29 25.98
N CYS A 146 -5.70 -3.49 27.03
CA CYS A 146 -5.40 -2.05 26.87
C CYS A 146 -3.94 -1.68 27.15
N HIS A 147 -3.09 -2.64 27.52
CA HIS A 147 -1.67 -2.40 27.68
C HIS A 147 -1.04 -1.87 26.39
N GLN A 148 -0.25 -0.80 26.53
CA GLN A 148 0.36 -0.04 25.43
C GLN A 148 -0.63 0.60 24.46
N ALA A 149 -1.90 0.77 24.84
CA ALA A 149 -2.80 1.61 24.07
C ALA A 149 -2.32 3.08 24.10
N PRO A 150 -2.46 3.84 23.01
CA PRO A 150 -2.22 5.27 23.03
C PRO A 150 -3.40 6.03 23.65
N ASN A 151 -3.12 7.18 24.23
CA ASN A 151 -4.07 8.24 24.58
C ASN A 151 -4.65 8.87 23.30
N ILE A 152 -5.61 9.77 23.46
CA ILE A 152 -6.26 10.48 22.33
C ILE A 152 -5.25 11.26 21.50
N ASP A 153 -4.23 11.82 22.13
CA ASP A 153 -3.17 12.60 21.49
C ASP A 153 -2.03 11.74 20.91
N GLY A 154 -2.13 10.41 20.99
CA GLY A 154 -1.09 9.46 20.57
C GLY A 154 -0.02 9.15 21.63
N SER A 155 0.00 9.87 22.76
CA SER A 155 0.94 9.57 23.85
C SER A 155 0.64 8.22 24.51
N LEU A 156 1.61 7.58 25.15
CA LEU A 156 1.38 6.26 25.77
C LEU A 156 0.38 6.36 26.94
N HIS A 157 -0.67 5.54 26.92
CA HIS A 157 -1.62 5.46 28.03
C HIS A 157 -0.97 4.80 29.25
N VAL A 158 -1.24 5.35 30.44
CA VAL A 158 -0.81 4.73 31.70
C VAL A 158 -1.50 3.38 31.81
N SER A 159 -0.70 2.31 31.76
CA SER A 159 -1.25 0.95 31.74
C SER A 159 -2.07 0.67 33.00
N VAL A 160 -3.23 0.05 32.82
CA VAL A 160 -4.04 -0.46 33.93
C VAL A 160 -3.37 -1.71 34.51
N GLN A 161 -3.08 -1.68 35.81
CA GLN A 161 -2.28 -2.69 36.49
C GLN A 161 -3.04 -3.35 37.64
N TYR A 162 -2.74 -4.62 37.90
CA TYR A 162 -3.41 -5.43 38.91
C TYR A 162 -2.41 -6.26 39.72
N CYS A 163 -2.77 -6.59 40.96
CA CYS A 163 -2.05 -7.59 41.77
C CYS A 163 -2.25 -9.02 41.26
N GLY A 164 -3.27 -9.24 40.41
CA GLY A 164 -3.60 -10.54 39.85
C GLY A 164 -5.00 -10.57 39.25
N ARG A 165 -5.44 -11.75 38.79
CA ARG A 165 -6.73 -11.96 38.12
C ARG A 165 -7.93 -11.55 38.96
N GLU A 166 -7.88 -11.73 40.28
CA GLU A 166 -9.00 -11.38 41.17
C GLU A 166 -9.25 -9.87 41.20
N CYS A 167 -8.19 -9.05 41.29
CA CYS A 167 -8.30 -7.60 41.19
C CYS A 167 -8.78 -7.15 39.80
N GLN A 168 -8.36 -7.83 38.74
CA GLN A 168 -8.83 -7.55 37.38
C GLN A 168 -10.32 -7.86 37.22
N LYS A 169 -10.78 -9.03 37.69
CA LYS A 169 -12.20 -9.42 37.65
C LYS A 169 -13.07 -8.45 38.44
N ALA A 170 -12.63 -8.06 39.64
CA ALA A 170 -13.34 -7.10 40.47
C ALA A 170 -13.46 -5.71 39.80
N HIS A 171 -12.41 -5.24 39.12
CA HIS A 171 -12.43 -3.97 38.40
C HIS A 171 -13.13 -4.04 37.04
N TRP A 172 -13.35 -5.25 36.48
CA TRP A 172 -13.83 -5.44 35.12
C TRP A 172 -15.16 -4.73 34.79
N PRO A 173 -16.19 -4.73 35.65
CA PRO A 173 -17.46 -4.04 35.36
C PRO A 173 -17.28 -2.55 35.05
N ILE A 174 -16.29 -1.90 35.68
CA ILE A 174 -15.97 -0.48 35.51
C ILE A 174 -15.03 -0.31 34.30
N HIS A 175 -13.98 -1.13 34.22
CA HIS A 175 -12.95 -1.01 33.19
C HIS A 175 -13.40 -1.41 31.79
N ARG A 176 -14.34 -2.34 31.65
CA ARG A 176 -14.69 -2.98 30.37
C ARG A 176 -14.96 -1.98 29.23
N LYS A 177 -15.68 -0.89 29.52
CA LYS A 177 -16.00 0.14 28.51
C LYS A 177 -14.75 0.88 28.04
N GLU A 178 -13.94 1.37 28.97
CA GLU A 178 -12.69 2.06 28.68
C GLU A 178 -11.69 1.13 27.97
N CYS A 179 -11.58 -0.12 28.43
CA CYS A 179 -10.73 -1.14 27.82
C CYS A 179 -11.03 -1.35 26.34
N LYS A 180 -12.32 -1.38 25.94
CA LYS A 180 -12.74 -1.48 24.55
C LYS A 180 -12.32 -0.26 23.72
N ASN A 181 -12.45 0.95 24.27
CA ASN A 181 -12.03 2.17 23.59
C ASN A 181 -10.50 2.21 23.40
N LEU A 182 -9.74 1.84 24.43
CA LEU A 182 -8.29 1.73 24.38
C LEU A 182 -7.83 0.67 23.38
N GLN A 183 -8.52 -0.48 23.29
CA GLN A 183 -8.25 -1.50 22.29
C GLN A 183 -8.50 -0.99 20.87
N ALA A 184 -9.61 -0.27 20.64
CA ALA A 184 -9.89 0.31 19.33
C ALA A 184 -8.84 1.35 18.92
N ARG A 185 -8.40 2.20 19.86
CA ARG A 185 -7.28 3.13 19.65
C ARG A 185 -5.99 2.41 19.31
N LYS A 186 -5.61 1.41 20.12
CA LYS A 186 -4.39 0.60 19.88
C LYS A 186 -4.41 -0.01 18.47
N ALA A 187 -5.53 -0.60 18.09
CA ALA A 187 -5.69 -1.22 16.77
C ALA A 187 -5.64 -0.17 15.63
N LEU A 188 -6.26 1.00 15.80
CA LEU A 188 -6.18 2.10 14.83
C LEU A 188 -4.74 2.60 14.62
N PHE A 189 -3.98 2.81 15.70
CA PHE A 189 -2.60 3.28 15.61
C PHE A 189 -1.69 2.24 14.95
N ARG A 190 -1.81 0.96 15.32
CA ARG A 190 -1.12 -0.13 14.62
C ARG A 190 -1.47 -0.19 13.14
N ALA A 191 -2.74 -0.01 12.78
CA ALA A 191 -3.18 0.00 11.39
C ALA A 191 -2.56 1.17 10.62
N GLY A 192 -2.54 2.37 11.21
CA GLY A 192 -1.93 3.54 10.58
C GLY A 192 -0.44 3.36 10.32
N SER A 193 0.32 2.87 11.31
CA SER A 193 1.75 2.57 11.15
C SER A 193 2.00 1.53 10.06
N LEU A 194 1.30 0.41 10.10
CA LEU A 194 1.44 -0.65 9.09
C LEU A 194 1.09 -0.15 7.68
N LEU A 195 0.00 0.61 7.53
CA LEU A 195 -0.42 1.18 6.24
C LEU A 195 0.62 2.14 5.67
N GLN A 196 1.23 2.97 6.51
CA GLN A 196 2.23 3.95 6.08
C GLN A 196 3.55 3.28 5.67
N GLU A 197 4.04 2.33 6.48
CA GLU A 197 5.26 1.57 6.13
C GLU A 197 5.04 0.71 4.87
N MET A 198 3.84 0.16 4.69
CA MET A 198 3.47 -0.55 3.47
C MET A 198 3.44 0.38 2.26
N TRP A 199 2.90 1.59 2.40
CA TRP A 199 2.92 2.60 1.34
C TRP A 199 4.35 3.01 0.96
N TYR A 200 5.21 3.28 1.93
CA TYR A 200 6.62 3.60 1.68
C TYR A 200 7.37 2.42 1.04
N THR A 201 7.03 1.20 1.42
CA THR A 201 7.57 -0.02 0.80
C THR A 201 7.16 -0.12 -0.68
N ILE A 202 5.88 0.10 -0.98
CA ILE A 202 5.36 0.12 -2.35
C ILE A 202 6.11 1.19 -3.14
N ARG A 203 6.16 2.43 -2.64
CA ARG A 203 6.78 3.55 -3.35
C ARG A 203 8.27 3.39 -3.62
N ARG A 204 9.02 2.71 -2.74
CA ARG A 204 10.44 2.43 -2.99
C ARG A 204 10.67 1.45 -4.15
N GLU A 205 9.77 0.48 -4.31
CA GLU A 205 9.89 -0.56 -5.35
C GLU A 205 9.20 -0.13 -6.67
N SER A 206 8.30 0.85 -6.62
CA SER A 206 7.61 1.43 -7.79
C SER A 206 7.93 2.92 -8.01
N PHE A 207 9.13 3.37 -7.61
CA PHE A 207 9.49 4.77 -7.76
C PHE A 207 9.64 5.13 -9.23
N ASP A 208 9.05 6.24 -9.66
CA ASP A 208 8.90 6.64 -11.06
C ASP A 208 9.48 8.02 -11.35
N THR A 209 9.91 8.75 -10.32
CA THR A 209 10.48 10.09 -10.46
C THR A 209 12.01 10.05 -10.64
N ALA A 210 12.55 10.85 -11.56
CA ALA A 210 13.98 10.94 -11.81
C ALA A 210 14.67 11.90 -10.80
N VAL A 211 14.64 11.58 -9.50
CA VAL A 211 15.27 12.46 -8.49
C VAL A 211 16.79 12.32 -8.52
N VAL A 212 17.49 13.44 -8.75
CA VAL A 212 18.96 13.46 -8.86
C VAL A 212 19.63 14.18 -7.69
N ARG A 213 18.90 15.05 -6.99
CA ARG A 213 19.45 15.84 -5.88
C ARG A 213 18.33 16.30 -4.95
N VAL A 214 18.66 16.43 -3.68
CA VAL A 214 17.85 17.15 -2.70
C VAL A 214 18.66 18.23 -2.01
N GLU A 215 17.98 19.25 -1.51
CA GLU A 215 18.60 20.37 -0.79
C GLU A 215 17.64 20.91 0.25
N GLU A 216 18.13 21.24 1.43
CA GLU A 216 17.36 22.02 2.39
C GLU A 216 17.59 23.52 2.14
N LEU A 217 16.52 24.25 1.84
CA LEU A 217 16.55 25.70 1.65
C LEU A 217 15.38 26.34 2.38
N ASP A 218 15.67 27.31 3.25
CA ASP A 218 14.68 28.05 4.05
C ASP A 218 13.71 27.16 4.84
N GLY A 219 14.21 26.03 5.36
CA GLY A 219 13.40 25.06 6.09
C GLY A 219 12.43 24.24 5.22
N ALA A 220 12.60 24.26 3.89
CA ALA A 220 11.91 23.39 2.94
C ALA A 220 12.87 22.33 2.39
N LEU A 221 12.35 21.13 2.10
CA LEU A 221 13.09 20.11 1.35
C LEU A 221 12.81 20.30 -0.14
N LEU A 222 13.82 20.74 -0.89
CA LEU A 222 13.75 20.90 -2.34
C LEU A 222 14.20 19.62 -3.04
N VAL A 223 13.35 19.10 -3.92
CA VAL A 223 13.62 17.91 -4.73
C VAL A 223 13.91 18.36 -6.16
N TYR A 224 15.07 17.98 -6.69
CA TYR A 224 15.48 18.27 -8.06
C TYR A 224 15.29 17.03 -8.93
N GLU A 225 14.46 17.19 -9.96
CA GLU A 225 14.28 16.18 -11.00
C GLU A 225 15.34 16.33 -12.09
N GLY A 226 15.88 15.20 -12.55
CA GLY A 226 16.75 15.09 -13.69
C GLY A 226 15.99 14.88 -14.99
N ASP A 227 16.74 14.66 -16.08
CA ASP A 227 16.18 14.34 -17.38
C ASP A 227 15.82 12.84 -17.43
N TYR A 228 14.55 12.54 -17.68
CA TYR A 228 14.04 11.17 -17.74
C TYR A 228 14.68 10.33 -18.86
N ASN A 229 15.25 10.96 -19.88
CA ASN A 229 15.97 10.30 -20.97
C ASN A 229 17.44 10.00 -20.64
N VAL A 230 18.00 10.71 -19.66
CA VAL A 230 19.40 10.59 -19.24
C VAL A 230 19.51 9.69 -18.01
N GLU A 231 18.62 9.92 -17.04
CA GLU A 231 18.61 9.13 -15.82
C GLU A 231 18.13 7.72 -16.14
N PRO A 232 18.84 6.67 -15.68
CA PRO A 232 18.47 5.31 -15.99
C PRO A 232 17.18 4.91 -15.25
N ALA A 233 16.30 4.22 -15.97
CA ALA A 233 15.30 3.38 -15.32
C ALA A 233 15.98 2.21 -14.60
N MET A 234 15.26 1.55 -13.70
CA MET A 234 15.76 0.37 -12.99
C MET A 234 16.10 -0.76 -13.96
N ARG A 235 15.47 -0.77 -15.14
CA ARG A 235 15.68 -1.71 -16.24
C ARG A 235 15.76 -0.94 -17.55
N GLU A 236 16.52 -1.45 -18.49
CA GLU A 236 16.64 -0.85 -19.83
C GLU A 236 15.27 -0.78 -20.52
N GLY A 237 14.88 0.41 -20.97
CA GLY A 237 13.56 0.67 -21.57
C GLY A 237 12.38 0.66 -20.58
N GLY A 238 12.64 0.48 -19.28
CA GLY A 238 11.62 0.44 -18.24
C GLY A 238 11.07 1.82 -17.87
N PHE A 239 9.99 1.81 -17.08
CA PHE A 239 9.31 2.99 -16.55
C PHE A 239 9.81 3.32 -15.13
N TYR A 240 9.89 2.31 -14.26
CA TYR A 240 10.27 2.52 -12.87
C TYR A 240 11.78 2.70 -12.71
N ARG A 241 12.15 3.37 -11.63
CA ARG A 241 13.49 3.80 -11.26
C ARG A 241 13.82 3.29 -9.87
N LYS A 242 15.11 3.09 -9.62
CA LYS A 242 15.57 2.80 -8.27
C LYS A 242 15.44 4.07 -7.43
N PHE A 243 14.79 3.98 -6.28
CA PHE A 243 14.74 5.10 -5.35
C PHE A 243 16.17 5.47 -4.88
N PRO A 244 16.59 6.75 -5.01
CA PRO A 244 17.98 7.15 -4.82
C PRO A 244 18.32 7.37 -3.34
N GLU A 245 18.17 6.33 -2.49
CA GLU A 245 18.32 6.44 -1.01
C GLU A 245 19.63 7.15 -0.58
N ALA A 246 20.70 7.03 -1.37
CA ALA A 246 22.02 7.58 -1.06
C ALA A 246 22.11 9.12 -1.11
N ILE A 247 21.14 9.82 -1.71
CA ILE A 247 21.15 11.29 -1.76
C ILE A 247 20.50 11.93 -0.52
N PHE A 248 19.83 11.14 0.31
CA PHE A 248 19.14 11.61 1.51
C PHE A 248 20.03 11.45 2.74
N GLU A 249 20.06 12.47 3.59
CA GLU A 249 20.86 12.44 4.82
C GLU A 249 20.21 11.59 5.92
N ASN A 250 18.88 11.51 5.92
CA ASN A 250 18.07 10.85 6.94
C ASN A 250 16.82 10.18 6.33
N LYS A 251 16.16 9.33 7.13
CA LYS A 251 14.98 8.57 6.72
C LYS A 251 13.79 9.50 6.45
N GLU A 252 13.65 10.55 7.26
CA GLU A 252 12.57 11.53 7.16
C GLU A 252 12.55 12.24 5.80
N ASP A 253 13.70 12.66 5.27
CA ASP A 253 13.81 13.30 3.94
C ASP A 253 13.43 12.34 2.81
N ALA A 254 13.88 11.09 2.93
CA ALA A 254 13.52 10.04 1.97
C ALA A 254 12.00 9.81 1.95
N GLU A 255 11.36 9.73 3.11
CA GLU A 255 9.90 9.54 3.22
C GLU A 255 9.09 10.75 2.74
N SER A 256 9.59 11.95 3.02
CA SER A 256 9.05 13.19 2.48
C SER A 256 9.05 13.18 0.94
N CYS A 257 10.16 12.74 0.32
CA CYS A 257 10.25 12.59 -1.13
C CYS A 257 9.34 11.47 -1.68
N LEU A 258 9.25 10.31 -1.01
CA LEU A 258 8.37 9.21 -1.43
C LEU A 258 6.88 9.61 -1.40
N SER A 259 6.52 10.57 -0.54
CA SER A 259 5.16 11.05 -0.33
C SER A 259 4.76 12.22 -1.23
N LEU A 260 5.73 12.91 -1.84
CA LEU A 260 5.53 14.16 -2.56
C LEU A 260 4.54 13.99 -3.71
N LEU A 261 3.35 14.60 -3.57
CA LEU A 261 2.24 14.57 -4.55
C LEU A 261 1.56 13.21 -4.77
N TYR A 262 1.79 12.22 -3.92
CA TYR A 262 1.16 10.88 -4.06
C TYR A 262 0.04 10.62 -3.05
N CYS A 263 -0.55 11.67 -2.48
CA CYS A 263 -1.60 11.53 -1.47
C CYS A 263 -2.88 10.88 -2.00
N ASN A 264 -3.27 11.21 -3.24
CA ASN A 264 -4.35 10.57 -3.99
C ASN A 264 -4.00 9.12 -4.35
N ASP A 265 -2.79 8.85 -4.84
CA ASP A 265 -2.32 7.52 -5.21
C ASP A 265 -2.37 6.56 -4.02
N THR A 266 -2.02 7.05 -2.83
CA THR A 266 -2.05 6.22 -1.61
C THR A 266 -3.46 5.73 -1.32
N LEU A 267 -4.47 6.60 -1.43
CA LEU A 267 -5.87 6.20 -1.24
C LEU A 267 -6.31 5.23 -2.35
N ASN A 268 -5.89 5.46 -3.60
CA ASN A 268 -6.20 4.57 -4.71
C ASN A 268 -5.63 3.16 -4.49
N HIS A 269 -4.33 3.05 -4.21
CA HIS A 269 -3.66 1.75 -4.10
C HIS A 269 -4.09 0.98 -2.85
N MET A 270 -4.32 1.68 -1.73
CA MET A 270 -4.46 1.04 -0.42
C MET A 270 -5.91 0.83 0.03
N HIS A 271 -6.92 1.25 -0.74
CA HIS A 271 -8.33 1.23 -0.29
C HIS A 271 -8.81 -0.15 0.21
N GLN A 272 -8.44 -1.26 -0.46
CA GLN A 272 -8.84 -2.60 -0.03
C GLN A 272 -8.18 -3.01 1.29
N VAL A 273 -6.91 -2.68 1.47
CA VAL A 273 -6.16 -2.95 2.71
C VAL A 273 -6.72 -2.12 3.85
N VAL A 274 -7.00 -0.84 3.61
CA VAL A 274 -7.64 0.07 4.57
C VAL A 274 -9.01 -0.48 4.97
N GLU A 275 -9.84 -0.91 4.00
CA GLU A 275 -11.15 -1.47 4.28
C GLU A 275 -11.06 -2.76 5.10
N TRP A 276 -10.11 -3.63 4.77
CA TRP A 276 -9.87 -4.89 5.49
C TRP A 276 -9.38 -4.66 6.92
N LEU A 277 -8.39 -3.78 7.13
CA LEU A 277 -7.86 -3.45 8.45
C LEU A 277 -8.90 -2.78 9.34
N LEU A 278 -9.66 -1.81 8.81
CA LEU A 278 -10.42 -0.88 9.64
C LEU A 278 -11.94 -1.12 9.66
N LYS A 279 -12.53 -1.66 8.58
CA LYS A 279 -13.99 -1.92 8.49
C LYS A 279 -14.37 -3.39 8.64
N GLY A 280 -13.42 -4.33 8.68
CA GLY A 280 -13.71 -5.75 8.91
C GLY A 280 -14.71 -6.38 7.91
N LYS A 281 -14.91 -5.75 6.74
CA LYS A 281 -15.97 -6.04 5.74
C LYS A 281 -16.01 -7.49 5.26
N TRP A 282 -14.91 -8.21 5.44
CA TRP A 282 -14.74 -9.61 5.05
C TRP A 282 -15.13 -10.60 6.15
N THR A 283 -15.66 -10.12 7.28
CA THR A 283 -16.20 -10.96 8.34
C THR A 283 -17.69 -10.77 8.53
N ALA A 284 -18.39 -11.88 8.79
CA ALA A 284 -19.81 -11.87 9.15
C ALA A 284 -20.10 -11.23 10.52
N ASN A 285 -19.06 -10.82 11.27
CA ASN A 285 -19.21 -10.29 12.63
C ASN A 285 -18.93 -8.77 12.66
N PRO A 286 -19.98 -7.92 12.76
CA PRO A 286 -19.83 -6.47 12.84
C PRO A 286 -18.99 -5.99 14.04
N SER A 287 -18.78 -6.84 15.05
CA SER A 287 -17.96 -6.52 16.23
C SER A 287 -16.46 -6.48 15.94
N SER A 288 -16.02 -6.89 14.74
CA SER A 288 -14.63 -6.80 14.29
C SER A 288 -14.27 -5.43 13.72
N ASN A 289 -15.23 -4.51 13.56
CA ASN A 289 -14.97 -3.21 12.96
C ASN A 289 -14.23 -2.31 13.97
N ILE A 290 -13.01 -1.88 13.62
CA ILE A 290 -12.26 -0.88 14.40
C ILE A 290 -12.94 0.47 14.27
N CYS A 291 -13.30 0.82 13.04
CA CYS A 291 -13.93 2.10 12.72
C CYS A 291 -15.41 1.90 12.45
N LYS A 292 -16.23 2.74 13.08
CA LYS A 292 -17.65 2.87 12.76
C LYS A 292 -17.84 3.49 11.38
N LYS A 293 -17.00 4.46 11.01
CA LYS A 293 -17.05 5.17 9.73
C LYS A 293 -15.64 5.53 9.27
N ILE A 294 -15.41 5.46 7.96
CA ILE A 294 -14.20 5.94 7.30
C ILE A 294 -14.65 6.67 6.05
N THR A 295 -14.14 7.88 5.84
CA THR A 295 -14.44 8.73 4.68
C THR A 295 -13.16 9.29 4.08
N GLU A 296 -13.10 9.37 2.76
CA GLU A 296 -12.05 10.10 2.03
C GLU A 296 -12.29 11.60 2.19
N CYS A 297 -11.24 12.37 2.44
CA CYS A 297 -11.33 13.80 2.67
C CYS A 297 -10.23 14.53 1.91
N LEU A 298 -10.56 15.71 1.44
CA LEU A 298 -9.62 16.70 0.95
C LEU A 298 -9.42 17.75 2.04
N VAL A 299 -8.18 18.16 2.27
CA VAL A 299 -7.88 19.27 3.18
C VAL A 299 -6.98 20.26 2.48
N LYS A 300 -7.11 21.54 2.83
CA LYS A 300 -6.17 22.57 2.39
C LYS A 300 -5.15 22.83 3.50
N VAL A 301 -3.89 22.47 3.30
CA VAL A 301 -2.81 22.67 4.28
C VAL A 301 -2.44 24.15 4.37
N ILE A 302 -2.21 24.66 5.59
CA ILE A 302 -1.72 26.04 5.81
C ILE A 302 -0.28 26.03 6.33
N THR A 303 -0.02 25.20 7.33
CA THR A 303 1.19 25.30 8.15
C THR A 303 1.94 23.97 8.07
N PRO A 304 2.62 23.67 6.95
CA PRO A 304 3.52 22.53 6.91
C PRO A 304 4.60 22.71 7.98
N ALA A 305 4.96 21.63 8.69
CA ALA A 305 6.09 21.67 9.61
C ALA A 305 7.40 21.82 8.83
N ARG A 306 7.48 21.15 7.68
CA ARG A 306 8.56 21.23 6.71
C ARG A 306 8.01 20.91 5.31
N PRO A 307 7.78 21.90 4.44
CA PRO A 307 7.24 21.62 3.12
C PRO A 307 8.29 20.92 2.25
N THR A 308 7.86 19.88 1.53
CA THR A 308 8.64 19.22 0.48
C THR A 308 8.07 19.63 -0.86
N ARG A 309 8.92 20.04 -1.80
CA ARG A 309 8.48 20.49 -3.12
C ARG A 309 9.56 20.31 -4.18
N TYR A 310 9.15 20.31 -5.44
CA TYR A 310 10.09 20.38 -6.54
C TYR A 310 10.78 21.75 -6.61
N ALA A 311 12.06 21.73 -6.96
CA ALA A 311 12.89 22.93 -7.09
C ALA A 311 12.68 23.66 -8.42
N ARG A 312 11.42 23.93 -8.78
CA ARG A 312 11.03 24.71 -9.97
C ARG A 312 10.25 25.94 -9.53
N ASP A 313 10.38 27.03 -10.29
CA ASP A 313 9.94 28.38 -9.90
C ASP A 313 8.41 28.57 -9.75
N GLU A 314 7.60 27.56 -10.07
CA GLU A 314 6.14 27.70 -10.22
C GLU A 314 5.29 26.91 -9.21
N TRP A 315 5.90 26.35 -8.16
CA TRP A 315 5.17 25.52 -7.19
C TRP A 315 4.68 26.32 -5.98
N ASP A 316 3.87 27.36 -6.24
CA ASP A 316 3.01 28.00 -5.23
C ASP A 316 1.73 27.16 -5.08
N LEU A 317 1.84 26.05 -4.35
CA LEU A 317 0.71 25.12 -4.23
C LEU A 317 -0.37 25.66 -3.31
N ASP A 318 -1.58 25.74 -3.84
CA ASP A 318 -2.77 25.53 -3.04
C ASP A 318 -2.75 24.06 -2.59
N TRP A 319 -2.23 23.80 -1.40
CA TRP A 319 -1.93 22.46 -0.87
C TRP A 319 -3.20 21.65 -0.56
N ILE A 320 -3.89 21.22 -1.61
CA ILE A 320 -4.98 20.26 -1.52
C ILE A 320 -4.36 18.89 -1.26
N HIS A 321 -4.76 18.26 -0.15
CA HIS A 321 -4.19 17.01 0.33
C HIS A 321 -5.26 15.97 0.60
N HIS A 322 -5.01 14.74 0.20
CA HIS A 322 -5.93 13.62 0.36
C HIS A 322 -5.61 12.81 1.62
N ILE A 323 -6.61 12.61 2.47
CA ILE A 323 -6.50 11.82 3.71
C ILE A 323 -7.75 10.97 3.94
N LEU A 324 -7.68 10.10 4.94
CA LEU A 324 -8.87 9.44 5.48
C LEU A 324 -9.27 10.07 6.81
N LYS A 325 -10.58 10.19 7.02
CA LYS A 325 -11.16 10.53 8.32
C LYS A 325 -11.83 9.29 8.90
N ALA A 326 -11.34 8.86 10.06
CA ALA A 326 -11.83 7.68 10.76
C ALA A 326 -12.63 8.07 12.02
N VAL A 327 -13.74 7.37 12.26
CA VAL A 327 -14.57 7.52 13.46
C VAL A 327 -14.62 6.19 14.20
N LEU A 328 -14.13 6.16 15.43
CA LEU A 328 -14.17 4.98 16.29
C LEU A 328 -15.59 4.76 16.89
N PRO A 329 -15.92 3.55 17.36
CA PRO A 329 -17.17 3.27 18.08
C PRO A 329 -17.42 4.16 19.29
N SER A 330 -16.36 4.68 19.91
CA SER A 330 -16.41 5.64 21.02
C SER A 330 -16.91 7.02 20.61
N GLY A 331 -16.89 7.34 19.31
CA GLY A 331 -17.12 8.68 18.76
C GLY A 331 -15.85 9.51 18.59
N GLU A 332 -14.69 9.00 19.02
CA GLU A 332 -13.39 9.65 18.76
C GLU A 332 -13.12 9.70 17.25
N ILE A 333 -12.57 10.83 16.77
CA ILE A 333 -12.35 11.09 15.34
C ILE A 333 -10.86 11.32 15.10
N TYR A 334 -10.30 10.66 14.08
CA TYR A 334 -8.90 10.73 13.71
C TYR A 334 -8.74 11.04 12.22
N ALA A 335 -7.67 11.75 11.88
CA ALA A 335 -7.13 11.76 10.53
C ALA A 335 -6.14 10.59 10.40
N ILE A 336 -6.19 9.90 9.26
CA ILE A 336 -5.17 8.95 8.81
C ILE A 336 -4.50 9.58 7.59
N ASP A 337 -3.23 9.92 7.76
CA ASP A 337 -2.45 10.65 6.76
C ASP A 337 -1.18 9.87 6.43
N LEU A 338 -1.27 9.05 5.39
CA LEU A 338 -0.19 8.13 4.98
C LEU A 338 0.92 8.84 4.20
N THR A 339 0.69 10.08 3.78
CA THR A 339 1.64 10.90 2.99
C THR A 339 1.93 12.25 3.66
N GLY A 340 1.64 12.37 4.95
CA GLY A 340 1.87 13.60 5.73
C GLY A 340 3.35 14.02 5.76
N ALA A 341 4.27 13.08 5.49
CA ALA A 341 5.71 13.35 5.44
C ALA A 341 6.09 14.43 4.42
N GLN A 342 5.30 14.63 3.34
CA GLN A 342 5.55 15.74 2.40
C GLN A 342 5.40 17.13 3.06
N TYR A 343 4.75 17.21 4.22
CA TYR A 343 4.60 18.41 5.03
C TYR A 343 5.43 18.38 6.33
N GLY A 344 6.30 17.38 6.50
CA GLY A 344 7.06 17.14 7.72
C GLY A 344 6.21 16.56 8.86
N TRP A 345 5.09 15.89 8.56
CA TRP A 345 4.25 15.20 9.54
C TRP A 345 4.40 13.70 9.38
N TYR A 346 5.19 13.07 10.25
CA TYR A 346 5.55 11.66 10.10
C TYR A 346 4.58 10.73 10.80
N GLU A 347 3.77 11.22 11.75
CA GLU A 347 2.76 10.39 12.40
C GLU A 347 1.56 10.11 11.48
N PRO A 348 1.21 8.83 11.23
CA PRO A 348 0.14 8.48 10.31
C PRO A 348 -1.25 8.65 10.92
N ILE A 349 -1.36 8.73 12.25
CA ILE A 349 -2.62 8.86 12.98
C ILE A 349 -2.55 10.04 13.93
N ILE A 350 -3.54 10.91 13.84
CA ILE A 350 -3.63 12.10 14.68
C ILE A 350 -5.09 12.44 14.93
N HIS A 351 -5.39 12.89 16.16
CA HIS A 351 -6.74 13.29 16.53
C HIS A 351 -7.24 14.42 15.62
N TRP A 352 -8.47 14.31 15.13
CA TRP A 352 -9.01 15.18 14.10
C TRP A 352 -8.94 16.66 14.45
N ALA A 353 -9.29 17.02 15.69
CA ALA A 353 -9.25 18.42 16.13
C ALA A 353 -7.83 19.01 16.03
N LYS A 354 -6.80 18.23 16.40
CA LYS A 354 -5.40 18.64 16.33
C LYS A 354 -4.90 18.68 14.89
N TYR A 355 -5.34 17.73 14.05
CA TYR A 355 -5.01 17.75 12.63
C TYR A 355 -5.57 19.01 11.95
N MET A 356 -6.79 19.41 12.28
CA MET A 356 -7.41 20.61 11.71
C MET A 356 -6.71 21.92 12.07
N GLU A 357 -5.88 21.96 13.13
CA GLU A 357 -5.01 23.11 13.41
C GLU A 357 -3.96 23.32 12.30
N ARG A 358 -3.66 22.28 11.50
CA ARG A 358 -2.72 22.29 10.36
C ARG A 358 -3.38 22.70 9.03
N CYS A 359 -4.71 22.70 8.98
CA CYS A 359 -5.49 22.83 7.76
C CYS A 359 -6.43 24.04 7.81
N LYS A 360 -6.64 24.69 6.66
CA LYS A 360 -7.57 25.83 6.52
C LYS A 360 -9.01 25.39 6.55
N GLN A 361 -9.30 24.32 5.82
CA GLN A 361 -10.64 23.84 5.58
C GLN A 361 -10.60 22.37 5.18
N VAL A 362 -11.73 21.72 5.37
CA VAL A 362 -12.03 20.40 4.82
C VAL A 362 -12.86 20.61 3.57
N ILE A 363 -12.41 20.05 2.48
CA ILE A 363 -13.18 19.88 1.26
C ILE A 363 -13.65 18.42 1.30
N THR A 364 -14.96 18.19 1.20
CA THR A 364 -15.50 16.82 1.23
C THR A 364 -15.85 16.44 -0.21
N PRO A 365 -14.94 15.76 -0.95
CA PRO A 365 -15.15 15.47 -2.38
C PRO A 365 -16.29 14.48 -2.59
N THR A 366 -16.51 13.59 -1.64
CA THR A 366 -17.47 12.51 -1.69
C THR A 366 -18.72 12.84 -0.90
N LYS A 367 -19.90 12.47 -1.38
CA LYS A 367 -21.13 12.59 -0.60
C LYS A 367 -21.06 11.69 0.64
N GLU A 368 -21.79 12.08 1.68
CA GLU A 368 -21.91 11.20 2.85
C GLU A 368 -22.56 9.88 2.44
N GLY A 369 -21.84 8.77 2.65
CA GLY A 369 -22.30 7.43 2.28
C GLY A 369 -21.52 6.81 1.11
N ASP A 370 -20.71 7.60 0.39
CA ASP A 370 -19.88 7.08 -0.68
C ASP A 370 -18.95 5.97 -0.16
N PRO A 371 -18.75 4.89 -0.96
CA PRO A 371 -17.86 3.82 -0.58
C PRO A 371 -16.40 4.29 -0.50
N LEU A 372 -15.61 3.58 0.30
CA LEU A 372 -14.16 3.80 0.31
C LEU A 372 -13.60 3.41 -1.06
N GLY A 373 -12.64 4.18 -1.57
CA GLY A 373 -12.13 4.04 -2.92
C GLY A 373 -12.92 4.82 -3.96
N THR A 374 -13.87 5.68 -3.61
CA THR A 374 -14.55 6.53 -4.61
C THR A 374 -13.56 7.43 -5.34
N MET A 375 -12.54 7.92 -4.64
CA MET A 375 -11.43 8.64 -5.28
C MET A 375 -10.60 7.73 -6.20
N ALA A 376 -10.38 6.47 -5.78
CA ALA A 376 -9.74 5.44 -6.60
C ALA A 376 -10.46 5.25 -7.95
N ARG A 377 -11.81 5.19 -7.92
CA ARG A 377 -12.67 5.03 -9.12
C ARG A 377 -12.47 6.16 -10.12
N THR A 378 -12.43 7.38 -9.61
CA THR A 378 -12.41 8.57 -10.44
C THR A 378 -11.01 8.93 -10.94
N MET A 379 -9.94 8.45 -10.31
CA MET A 379 -8.57 8.84 -10.67
C MET A 379 -8.20 8.48 -12.10
N LEU A 380 -8.37 7.22 -12.50
CA LEU A 380 -8.06 6.80 -13.87
C LEU A 380 -8.95 7.54 -14.88
N SER A 381 -10.26 7.60 -14.64
CA SER A 381 -11.21 8.28 -15.54
C SER A 381 -10.95 9.79 -15.64
N ALA A 382 -10.61 10.46 -14.54
CA ALA A 382 -10.27 11.89 -14.49
C ALA A 382 -9.01 12.18 -15.30
N LEU A 383 -8.04 11.27 -15.30
CA LEU A 383 -6.83 11.39 -16.11
C LEU A 383 -7.09 11.16 -17.60
N PHE A 384 -8.26 10.69 -18.00
CA PHE A 384 -8.72 10.68 -19.39
C PHE A 384 -9.92 11.63 -19.61
N SER A 385 -10.15 12.57 -18.69
CA SER A 385 -11.27 13.52 -18.78
C SER A 385 -11.14 14.45 -19.98
N ASP A 386 -9.92 14.85 -20.37
CA ASP A 386 -9.64 15.55 -21.61
C ASP A 386 -8.65 14.76 -22.47
N ALA A 387 -9.19 14.05 -23.47
CA ALA A 387 -8.39 13.27 -24.42
C ALA A 387 -7.55 14.16 -25.37
N ARG A 388 -7.80 15.47 -25.38
CA ARG A 388 -7.14 16.45 -26.25
C ARG A 388 -6.16 17.36 -25.53
N ASP A 389 -5.95 17.18 -24.23
CA ASP A 389 -4.93 17.96 -23.54
C ASP A 389 -3.51 17.61 -24.04
N ASP A 390 -2.53 18.41 -23.62
CA ASP A 390 -1.16 18.39 -24.12
C ASP A 390 -0.28 17.29 -23.50
N ARG A 391 -0.86 16.41 -22.67
CA ARG A 391 -0.10 15.30 -22.08
C ARG A 391 0.36 14.31 -23.14
N THR A 392 1.61 13.87 -23.00
CA THR A 392 2.20 12.83 -23.83
C THR A 392 1.55 11.47 -23.55
N ASP A 393 1.68 10.53 -24.49
CA ASP A 393 1.21 9.15 -24.27
C ASP A 393 1.87 8.52 -23.03
N THR A 394 3.13 8.85 -22.76
CA THR A 394 3.84 8.42 -21.54
C THR A 394 3.16 8.95 -20.29
N GLN A 395 2.84 10.23 -20.22
CA GLN A 395 2.14 10.83 -19.09
C GLN A 395 0.73 10.23 -18.89
N ARG A 396 0.06 9.83 -19.98
CA ARG A 396 -1.23 9.13 -19.93
C ARG A 396 -1.12 7.66 -19.53
N ALA A 397 0.04 7.03 -19.72
CA ALA A 397 0.28 5.64 -19.37
C ALA A 397 0.59 5.44 -17.87
N ILE A 398 1.12 6.46 -17.18
CA ILE A 398 1.43 6.43 -15.74
C ILE A 398 0.26 5.89 -14.91
N PRO A 399 -0.98 6.38 -15.07
CA PRO A 399 -2.09 5.91 -14.25
C PRO A 399 -2.47 4.47 -14.58
N MET A 400 -2.33 4.03 -15.83
CA MET A 400 -2.53 2.62 -16.20
C MET A 400 -1.46 1.72 -15.55
N CYS A 401 -0.20 2.17 -15.48
CA CYS A 401 0.85 1.46 -14.75
C CYS A 401 0.51 1.33 -13.26
N GLY A 402 0.04 2.41 -12.62
CA GLY A 402 -0.43 2.40 -11.24
C GLY A 402 -1.61 1.45 -11.01
N GLU A 403 -2.57 1.43 -11.95
CA GLU A 403 -3.71 0.50 -11.88
C GLU A 403 -3.28 -0.97 -11.98
N CYS A 404 -2.37 -1.32 -12.90
CA CYS A 404 -1.81 -2.67 -12.99
C CYS A 404 -1.08 -3.06 -11.68
N LEU A 405 -0.28 -2.14 -11.13
CA LEU A 405 0.42 -2.36 -9.85
C LEU A 405 -0.56 -2.62 -8.71
N LYS A 406 -1.60 -1.78 -8.58
CA LYS A 406 -2.67 -1.90 -7.60
C LYS A 406 -3.38 -3.25 -7.70
N LEU A 407 -3.73 -3.69 -8.90
CA LEU A 407 -4.46 -4.94 -9.12
C LEU A 407 -3.61 -6.16 -8.72
N GLN A 408 -2.33 -6.20 -9.11
CA GLN A 408 -1.42 -7.27 -8.67
C GLN A 408 -1.23 -7.28 -7.15
N PHE A 409 -1.05 -6.10 -6.55
CA PHE A 409 -0.92 -5.97 -5.11
C PHE A 409 -2.15 -6.50 -4.37
N ASN A 410 -3.35 -6.07 -4.77
CA ASN A 410 -4.60 -6.52 -4.15
C ASN A 410 -4.85 -8.03 -4.32
N GLN A 411 -4.46 -8.59 -5.48
CA GLN A 411 -4.54 -10.03 -5.73
C GLN A 411 -3.62 -10.81 -4.79
N ALA A 412 -2.36 -10.41 -4.66
CA ALA A 412 -1.43 -11.09 -3.76
C ALA A 412 -1.81 -10.92 -2.28
N PHE A 413 -2.33 -9.74 -1.92
CA PHE A 413 -2.84 -9.46 -0.58
C PHE A 413 -3.99 -10.39 -0.16
N ALA A 414 -4.68 -11.01 -1.12
CA ALA A 414 -5.73 -11.98 -0.83
C ALA A 414 -5.25 -13.13 0.07
N GLY A 415 -4.03 -13.64 -0.13
CA GLY A 415 -3.46 -14.70 0.71
C GLY A 415 -3.25 -14.25 2.17
N SER A 416 -2.83 -13.01 2.39
CA SER A 416 -2.71 -12.44 3.74
C SER A 416 -4.08 -12.33 4.44
N ARG A 417 -5.15 -12.06 3.68
CA ARG A 417 -6.53 -12.03 4.22
C ARG A 417 -7.03 -13.41 4.64
N GLU A 418 -6.59 -14.48 3.97
CA GLU A 418 -6.94 -15.85 4.34
C GLU A 418 -6.29 -16.25 5.66
N ARG A 419 -5.00 -15.90 5.84
CA ARG A 419 -4.25 -16.18 7.08
C ARG A 419 -4.81 -15.42 8.28
N TYR A 420 -5.17 -14.15 8.08
CA TYR A 420 -5.78 -13.30 9.10
C TYR A 420 -7.22 -12.98 8.70
N THR A 421 -8.16 -13.84 9.12
CA THR A 421 -9.59 -13.75 8.75
C THR A 421 -10.19 -12.35 8.88
N SER A 422 -9.65 -11.53 9.79
CA SER A 422 -9.84 -10.08 9.79
C SER A 422 -8.56 -9.34 10.12
N GLY A 423 -8.41 -8.14 9.57
CA GLY A 423 -7.37 -7.20 10.01
C GLY A 423 -7.52 -6.83 11.49
N TYR A 424 -8.74 -6.87 12.04
CA TYR A 424 -8.97 -6.71 13.48
C TYR A 424 -8.23 -7.74 14.33
N ASN A 425 -8.21 -9.01 13.91
CA ASN A 425 -7.51 -10.07 14.63
C ASN A 425 -5.99 -9.85 14.58
N LEU A 426 -5.46 -9.51 13.40
CA LEU A 426 -4.05 -9.14 13.23
C LEU A 426 -3.65 -8.01 14.19
N LEU A 427 -4.42 -6.92 14.19
CA LEU A 427 -4.10 -5.71 14.96
C LEU A 427 -4.21 -5.90 16.48
N ARG A 428 -4.86 -6.99 16.94
CA ARG A 428 -5.01 -7.34 18.36
C ARG A 428 -4.04 -8.42 18.85
N LEU A 429 -3.15 -8.92 17.98
CA LEU A 429 -2.09 -9.84 18.39
C LEU A 429 -1.25 -9.23 19.54
N PRO A 430 -0.67 -10.08 20.41
CA PRO A 430 0.39 -9.65 21.33
C PRO A 430 1.50 -8.90 20.58
N GLN A 431 2.24 -8.00 21.23
CA GLN A 431 3.19 -7.10 20.56
C GLN A 431 4.18 -7.83 19.66
N LEU A 432 4.86 -8.87 20.16
CA LEU A 432 5.83 -9.65 19.38
C LEU A 432 5.17 -10.33 18.16
N ALA A 433 4.04 -11.00 18.36
CA ALA A 433 3.32 -11.65 17.27
C ALA A 433 2.76 -10.65 16.23
N PHE A 434 2.43 -9.43 16.65
CA PHE A 434 2.05 -8.36 15.74
C PHE A 434 3.24 -7.90 14.90
N GLN A 435 4.42 -7.70 15.51
CA GLN A 435 5.65 -7.33 14.80
C GLN A 435 6.07 -8.38 13.77
N GLU A 436 6.03 -9.67 14.13
CA GLU A 436 6.30 -10.77 13.19
C GLU A 436 5.33 -10.76 12.00
N ALA A 437 4.03 -10.54 12.26
CA ALA A 437 3.02 -10.46 11.21
C ALA A 437 3.17 -9.20 10.33
N GLU A 438 3.58 -8.08 10.93
CA GLU A 438 3.90 -6.83 10.23
C GLU A 438 5.09 -7.02 9.29
N GLU A 439 6.19 -7.61 9.77
CA GLU A 439 7.37 -7.93 8.95
C GLU A 439 7.01 -8.85 7.77
N GLU A 440 6.18 -9.86 8.00
CA GLU A 440 5.69 -10.75 6.94
C GLU A 440 4.89 -9.98 5.87
N ILE A 441 3.93 -9.15 6.29
CA ILE A 441 3.10 -8.36 5.37
C ILE A 441 3.96 -7.37 4.58
N LEU A 442 4.90 -6.69 5.23
CA LEU A 442 5.81 -5.75 4.56
C LEU A 442 6.75 -6.46 3.59
N SER A 443 7.26 -7.65 3.95
CA SER A 443 8.07 -8.47 3.04
C SER A 443 7.28 -8.90 1.80
N MET A 444 6.04 -9.33 1.99
CA MET A 444 5.13 -9.64 0.87
C MET A 444 4.88 -8.41 0.01
N ALA A 445 4.54 -7.27 0.61
CA ALA A 445 4.28 -6.03 -0.12
C ALA A 445 5.49 -5.61 -0.98
N LYS A 446 6.70 -5.71 -0.40
CA LYS A 446 7.96 -5.45 -1.10
C LYS A 446 8.14 -6.37 -2.32
N GLN A 447 8.00 -7.67 -2.11
CA GLN A 447 8.23 -8.67 -3.16
C GLN A 447 7.21 -8.53 -4.30
N VAL A 448 5.92 -8.44 -3.96
CA VAL A 448 4.84 -8.31 -4.95
C VAL A 448 4.98 -7.01 -5.73
N THR A 449 5.31 -5.89 -5.08
CA THR A 449 5.49 -4.61 -5.76
C THR A 449 6.69 -4.68 -6.71
N ARG A 450 7.81 -5.26 -6.28
CA ARG A 450 8.99 -5.43 -7.14
C ARG A 450 8.69 -6.26 -8.38
N ASP A 451 8.07 -7.41 -8.20
CA ASP A 451 7.71 -8.30 -9.31
C ASP A 451 6.72 -7.62 -10.26
N SER A 452 5.74 -6.89 -9.71
CA SER A 452 4.77 -6.14 -10.51
C SER A 452 5.41 -4.97 -11.27
N ALA A 453 6.36 -4.26 -10.65
CA ALA A 453 7.13 -3.21 -11.30
C ALA A 453 7.98 -3.78 -12.45
N GLU A 454 8.55 -4.98 -12.29
CA GLU A 454 9.23 -5.71 -13.36
C GLU A 454 8.32 -6.02 -14.53
N LYS A 455 7.14 -6.58 -14.25
CA LYS A 455 6.14 -6.86 -15.28
C LYS A 455 5.70 -5.60 -16.01
N ILE A 456 5.53 -4.48 -15.29
CA ILE A 456 5.16 -3.19 -15.89
C ILE A 456 6.27 -2.68 -16.80
N ASP A 457 7.54 -2.74 -16.37
CA ASP A 457 8.67 -2.33 -17.22
C ASP A 457 8.73 -3.15 -18.52
N GLU A 458 8.57 -4.47 -18.43
CA GLU A 458 8.56 -5.37 -19.59
C GLU A 458 7.36 -5.09 -20.52
N LEU A 459 6.19 -4.81 -19.94
CA LEU A 459 4.96 -4.55 -20.68
C LEU A 459 4.75 -3.07 -21.01
N PHE A 460 5.73 -2.20 -20.72
CA PHE A 460 5.54 -0.77 -20.87
C PHE A 460 5.16 -0.35 -22.30
N PRO A 461 5.79 -0.89 -23.37
CA PRO A 461 5.36 -0.61 -24.75
C PRO A 461 3.91 -1.02 -25.04
N LEU A 462 3.44 -2.13 -24.46
CA LEU A 462 2.07 -2.60 -24.61
C LEU A 462 1.08 -1.71 -23.87
N ILE A 463 1.42 -1.28 -22.65
CA ILE A 463 0.62 -0.33 -21.86
C ILE A 463 0.50 1.01 -22.60
N MET A 464 1.60 1.50 -23.18
CA MET A 464 1.62 2.70 -24.03
C MET A 464 0.69 2.55 -25.24
N GLY A 465 0.74 1.41 -25.93
CA GLY A 465 -0.17 1.14 -27.06
C GLY A 465 -1.65 1.13 -26.66
N HIS A 466 -1.98 0.50 -25.52
CA HIS A 466 -3.35 0.52 -24.99
C HIS A 466 -3.81 1.92 -24.58
N THR A 467 -2.94 2.68 -23.93
CA THR A 467 -3.18 4.08 -23.55
C THR A 467 -3.47 4.94 -24.77
N HIS A 468 -2.62 4.85 -25.79
CA HIS A 468 -2.77 5.58 -27.04
C HIS A 468 -4.09 5.24 -27.73
N ASN A 469 -4.42 3.94 -27.84
CA ASN A 469 -5.66 3.48 -28.44
C ASN A 469 -6.89 3.96 -27.69
N ALA A 470 -6.89 3.89 -26.35
CA ALA A 470 -7.96 4.44 -25.53
C ALA A 470 -8.17 5.93 -25.84
N ASN A 471 -7.08 6.70 -25.87
CA ASN A 471 -7.13 8.13 -26.13
C ASN A 471 -7.67 8.45 -27.54
N GLN A 472 -7.19 7.76 -28.57
CA GLN A 472 -7.66 7.92 -29.95
C GLN A 472 -9.15 7.58 -30.09
N THR A 473 -9.60 6.51 -29.43
CA THR A 473 -11.01 6.13 -29.41
C THR A 473 -11.85 7.20 -28.72
N MET A 474 -11.41 7.75 -27.58
CA MET A 474 -12.13 8.86 -26.93
C MET A 474 -12.18 10.14 -27.79
N ILE A 475 -11.15 10.41 -28.60
CA ILE A 475 -11.16 11.55 -29.53
C ILE A 475 -12.17 11.33 -30.66
N LYS A 476 -12.24 10.12 -31.21
CA LYS A 476 -13.13 9.74 -32.32
C LYS A 476 -14.58 9.57 -31.86
N HIS A 477 -14.78 9.06 -30.65
CA HIS A 477 -16.05 8.68 -30.04
C HIS A 477 -16.19 9.34 -28.66
N PRO A 478 -16.31 10.68 -28.59
CA PRO A 478 -16.44 11.40 -27.33
C PRO A 478 -17.69 11.01 -26.50
N GLU A 479 -18.68 10.39 -27.13
CA GLU A 479 -19.89 9.83 -26.52
C GLU A 479 -19.63 8.54 -25.71
N MET A 480 -18.51 7.86 -25.92
CA MET A 480 -18.24 6.57 -25.30
C MET A 480 -18.01 6.71 -23.79
N PRO A 481 -18.58 5.82 -22.96
CA PRO A 481 -18.30 5.80 -21.53
C PRO A 481 -16.81 5.51 -21.26
N LYS A 482 -16.07 6.54 -20.85
CA LYS A 482 -14.61 6.49 -20.66
C LYS A 482 -14.17 5.36 -19.75
N GLY A 483 -14.90 5.15 -18.66
CA GLY A 483 -14.64 4.08 -17.70
C GLY A 483 -14.73 2.68 -18.32
N GLN A 484 -15.73 2.43 -19.17
CA GLN A 484 -15.88 1.15 -19.88
C GLN A 484 -14.75 0.91 -20.88
N LEU A 485 -14.34 1.95 -21.62
CA LEU A 485 -13.22 1.87 -22.56
C LEU A 485 -11.90 1.59 -21.85
N LEU A 486 -11.64 2.26 -20.73
CA LEU A 486 -10.43 2.03 -19.93
C LEU A 486 -10.42 0.62 -19.32
N ALA A 487 -11.56 0.17 -18.78
CA ALA A 487 -11.71 -1.19 -18.27
C ALA A 487 -11.48 -2.24 -19.37
N TYR A 488 -11.96 -2.01 -20.59
CA TYR A 488 -11.69 -2.90 -21.73
C TYR A 488 -10.19 -3.07 -21.99
N HIS A 489 -9.44 -1.97 -22.01
CA HIS A 489 -7.99 -2.02 -22.20
C HIS A 489 -7.25 -2.68 -21.02
N LEU A 490 -7.70 -2.46 -19.79
CA LEU A 490 -7.15 -3.13 -18.61
C LEU A 490 -7.44 -4.64 -18.59
N ILE A 491 -8.62 -5.09 -19.04
CA ILE A 491 -8.93 -6.52 -19.21
C ILE A 491 -7.98 -7.17 -20.22
N LYS A 492 -7.63 -6.48 -21.31
CA LYS A 492 -6.66 -7.00 -22.28
C LYS A 492 -5.27 -7.12 -21.68
N LEU A 493 -4.84 -6.09 -20.93
CA LEU A 493 -3.58 -6.13 -20.19
C LEU A 493 -3.56 -7.26 -19.13
N ALA A 494 -4.70 -7.53 -18.48
CA ALA A 494 -4.81 -8.57 -17.46
C ALA A 494 -4.35 -9.95 -17.94
N ALA A 495 -4.66 -10.30 -19.20
CA ALA A 495 -4.23 -11.58 -19.77
C ALA A 495 -2.70 -11.72 -19.78
N THR A 496 -2.00 -10.66 -20.19
CA THR A 496 -0.55 -10.66 -20.26
C THR A 496 0.07 -10.57 -18.86
N PHE A 497 -0.53 -9.80 -17.96
CA PHE A 497 -0.06 -9.64 -16.58
C PHE A 497 -0.24 -10.88 -15.69
N ASN A 498 -1.39 -11.53 -15.80
CA ASN A 498 -1.77 -12.68 -14.96
C ASN A 498 -1.44 -14.03 -15.58
N GLY A 499 -1.03 -14.05 -16.85
CA GLY A 499 -0.52 -15.25 -17.51
C GLY A 499 0.78 -15.74 -16.89
N ASP A 500 1.27 -16.87 -17.42
CA ASP A 500 2.53 -17.44 -16.96
C ASP A 500 3.71 -16.51 -17.27
N TRP A 501 4.64 -16.41 -16.33
CA TRP A 501 5.89 -15.67 -16.49
C TRP A 501 7.06 -16.60 -16.23
N GLU A 502 8.12 -16.44 -17.01
CA GLU A 502 9.38 -17.13 -16.82
C GLU A 502 10.53 -16.13 -16.67
N ARG A 503 11.61 -16.52 -16.00
CA ARG A 503 12.84 -15.73 -16.00
C ARG A 503 13.68 -16.15 -17.18
N ASP A 504 14.01 -15.22 -18.06
CA ASP A 504 14.96 -15.44 -19.13
C ASP A 504 16.31 -15.89 -18.56
N ALA A 505 16.84 -17.01 -19.05
CA ALA A 505 18.00 -17.66 -18.47
C ALA A 505 19.30 -16.83 -18.62
N ILE A 506 19.32 -15.89 -19.56
CA ILE A 506 20.51 -15.07 -19.86
C ILE A 506 20.46 -13.76 -19.07
N THR A 507 19.34 -13.06 -19.13
CA THR A 507 19.17 -11.71 -18.56
C THR A 507 18.58 -11.73 -17.15
N GLY A 508 17.96 -12.84 -16.73
CA GLY A 508 17.25 -12.97 -15.45
C GLY A 508 15.91 -12.22 -15.38
N ARG A 509 15.52 -11.53 -16.45
CA ARG A 509 14.30 -10.71 -16.53
C ARG A 509 13.06 -11.58 -16.66
N LEU A 510 11.95 -11.14 -16.08
CA LEU A 510 10.65 -11.75 -16.31
C LEU A 510 10.16 -11.52 -17.74
N VAL A 511 9.79 -12.59 -18.43
CA VAL A 511 9.21 -12.59 -19.77
C VAL A 511 7.83 -13.24 -19.73
N PRO A 512 6.80 -12.63 -20.35
CA PRO A 512 5.45 -13.19 -20.38
C PRO A 512 5.36 -14.33 -21.39
N VAL A 513 5.07 -15.54 -20.92
CA VAL A 513 4.85 -16.73 -21.77
C VAL A 513 3.64 -16.53 -22.69
N SER A 514 2.66 -15.74 -22.26
CA SER A 514 1.50 -15.36 -23.07
C SER A 514 1.89 -14.62 -24.35
N MET A 515 2.93 -13.78 -24.35
CA MET A 515 3.40 -13.11 -25.57
C MET A 515 4.05 -14.08 -26.55
N GLN A 516 4.74 -15.12 -26.05
CA GLN A 516 5.25 -16.20 -26.90
C GLN A 516 4.08 -16.97 -27.54
N ARG A 517 3.05 -17.32 -26.75
CA ARG A 517 1.84 -18.01 -27.25
C ARG A 517 1.09 -17.19 -28.30
N MET A 518 1.01 -15.87 -28.14
CA MET A 518 0.40 -14.96 -29.11
C MET A 518 1.12 -15.00 -30.47
N ALA A 519 2.44 -15.18 -30.49
CA ALA A 519 3.20 -15.30 -31.73
C ALA A 519 2.99 -16.64 -32.45
N GLU A 520 2.54 -17.67 -31.74
CA GLU A 520 2.47 -19.06 -32.23
C GLU A 520 1.09 -19.51 -32.72
N GLY A 521 -0.01 -18.80 -32.39
CA GLY A 521 -1.33 -19.25 -32.83
C GLY A 521 -2.50 -18.28 -32.68
N ASN A 522 -3.36 -18.25 -33.70
CA ASN A 522 -4.57 -17.41 -33.77
C ASN A 522 -5.61 -17.75 -32.68
N GLU A 523 -5.71 -19.01 -32.22
CA GLU A 523 -6.71 -19.40 -31.22
C GLU A 523 -6.52 -18.68 -29.88
N TYR A 524 -5.28 -18.43 -29.46
CA TYR A 524 -5.01 -17.70 -28.22
C TYR A 524 -5.38 -16.22 -28.36
N LEU A 525 -5.11 -15.63 -29.53
CA LEU A 525 -5.49 -14.26 -29.86
C LEU A 525 -7.01 -14.08 -29.85
N ASP A 526 -7.77 -15.02 -30.43
CA ASP A 526 -9.23 -14.98 -30.43
C ASP A 526 -9.80 -15.03 -28.99
N LYS A 527 -9.21 -15.86 -28.12
CA LYS A 527 -9.59 -15.95 -26.69
C LYS A 527 -9.23 -14.68 -25.92
N LEU A 528 -8.08 -14.10 -26.20
CA LEU A 528 -7.62 -12.84 -25.62
C LEU A 528 -8.56 -11.68 -25.99
N GLN A 529 -8.91 -11.58 -27.28
CA GLN A 529 -9.83 -10.56 -27.80
C GLN A 529 -11.22 -10.70 -27.16
N SER A 530 -11.74 -11.92 -27.07
CA SER A 530 -13.06 -12.19 -26.49
C SER A 530 -13.15 -12.01 -24.96
N GLY A 531 -12.03 -11.76 -24.25
CA GLY A 531 -12.06 -11.59 -22.80
C GLY A 531 -12.31 -12.88 -22.02
N THR A 532 -12.17 -14.04 -22.66
CA THR A 532 -12.61 -15.33 -22.10
C THR A 532 -11.53 -16.07 -21.33
N LEU A 533 -10.29 -15.57 -21.34
CA LEU A 533 -9.16 -16.20 -20.64
C LEU A 533 -9.34 -16.14 -19.11
N PRO A 534 -9.03 -17.22 -18.37
CA PRO A 534 -9.04 -17.22 -16.90
C PRO A 534 -8.23 -16.07 -16.28
N GLU A 535 -7.09 -15.73 -16.88
CA GLU A 535 -6.18 -14.65 -16.50
C GLU A 535 -6.87 -13.28 -16.51
N GLN A 536 -7.81 -13.06 -17.43
CA GLN A 536 -8.58 -11.82 -17.52
C GLN A 536 -9.62 -11.73 -16.41
N LYS A 537 -10.08 -12.87 -15.90
CA LYS A 537 -11.03 -12.93 -14.78
C LYS A 537 -10.39 -12.55 -13.45
N ALA A 538 -9.08 -12.67 -13.31
CA ALA A 538 -8.40 -12.29 -12.07
C ALA A 538 -8.51 -10.78 -11.77
N TRP A 539 -8.68 -9.93 -12.79
CA TRP A 539 -8.97 -8.51 -12.63
C TRP A 539 -10.46 -8.17 -12.84
N SER A 540 -11.35 -9.17 -12.94
CA SER A 540 -12.74 -8.94 -13.39
C SER A 540 -13.60 -8.08 -12.46
N ASP A 541 -13.20 -7.86 -11.21
CA ASP A 541 -13.84 -6.83 -10.38
C ASP A 541 -13.28 -5.43 -10.70
N MET A 542 -13.50 -4.99 -11.94
CA MET A 542 -13.34 -3.60 -12.38
C MET A 542 -14.66 -2.83 -12.29
N THR A 543 -15.60 -3.29 -11.46
CA THR A 543 -16.86 -2.57 -11.17
C THR A 543 -16.58 -1.11 -10.79
N LEU A 544 -15.45 -0.87 -10.13
CA LEU A 544 -14.93 0.44 -9.77
C LEU A 544 -14.64 1.38 -10.96
N LEU A 545 -14.48 0.87 -12.18
CA LEU A 545 -14.24 1.69 -13.39
C LEU A 545 -15.51 1.88 -14.24
N TYR A 546 -16.55 1.08 -14.03
CA TYR A 546 -17.77 1.14 -14.85
C TYR A 546 -18.80 2.17 -14.36
N GLU A 547 -18.70 2.58 -13.09
CA GLU A 547 -19.52 3.63 -12.45
C GLU A 547 -18.87 5.01 -12.62
#